data_AF-A0A7W4C9L7-F1
#
_entry.id   AF-A0A7W4C9L7-F1
#
_cell.length_a   1.000
_cell.length_b   1.000
_cell.length_c   1.000
_cell.angle_alpha   90.00
_cell.angle_beta   90.00
_cell.angle_gamma   90.00
#
_symmetry.space_group_name_H-M   'P 1'
#
loop_
_entity.id
_entity.type
_entity.pdbx_description
1 polymer ?
#
loop_
_entity_poly.entity_id
_entity_poly.type
_entity_poly.pdbx_seq_one_letter_code
_entity_poly.pdbx_strand_id
1 'polypeptide(L)' 'IAGGAGAGVIEFLMQEKLLMPVLNLGLPDKFIAQGTQGELHEELGLDAKGIEKSISDYLAK' A
#
# COMPACT_ATOMS: atom_id res chain seq x y z
N ILE A 1 -8.48 -0.33 -0.01
CA ILE A 1 -7.87 -1.52 0.63
C ILE A 1 -8.77 -1.94 1.79
N ALA A 2 -9.63 -2.93 1.57
CA ALA A 2 -10.45 -3.53 2.61
C ALA A 2 -10.17 -5.03 2.61
N GLY A 3 -9.86 -5.62 3.77
CA GLY A 3 -9.65 -7.07 3.91
C GLY A 3 -8.36 -7.64 3.32
N GLY A 4 -7.36 -6.81 2.99
CA GLY A 4 -6.04 -7.26 2.51
C GLY A 4 -5.02 -7.52 3.63
N ALA A 5 -3.80 -7.94 3.28
CA ALA A 5 -2.73 -8.21 4.25
C ALA A 5 -2.43 -7.01 5.18
N GLY A 6 -2.44 -5.78 4.66
CA GLY A 6 -2.27 -4.57 5.46
C GLY A 6 -3.38 -4.35 6.50
N ALA A 7 -4.60 -4.81 6.23
CA ALA A 7 -5.68 -4.78 7.21
C ALA A 7 -5.38 -5.73 8.37
N GLY A 8 -4.91 -6.95 8.09
CA GLY A 8 -4.50 -7.91 9.13
C GLY A 8 -3.36 -7.39 10.02
N VAL A 9 -2.39 -6.67 9.45
CA VAL A 9 -1.33 -6.01 10.24
C VAL A 9 -1.93 -4.94 11.17
N ILE A 10 -2.82 -4.10 10.64
CA ILE A 10 -3.49 -3.06 11.46
C ILE A 10 -4.34 -3.71 12.55
N GLU A 11 -5.10 -4.75 12.24
CA GLU A 11 -5.92 -5.49 13.21
C GLU A 11 -5.07 -6.04 14.35
N PHE A 12 -3.93 -6.65 14.04
CA PHE A 12 -2.97 -7.11 15.04
C PHE A 12 -2.43 -5.95 15.90
N LEU A 13 -1.98 -4.86 15.29
CA LEU A 13 -1.49 -3.69 16.03
C LEU A 13 -2.56 -3.13 16.98
N MET A 14 -3.81 -3.07 16.54
CA MET A 14 -4.93 -2.62 17.37
C MET A 14 -5.22 -3.59 18.53
N GLN A 15 -5.15 -4.91 18.30
CA GLN A 15 -5.30 -5.93 19.35
C GLN A 15 -4.23 -5.80 20.44
N GLU A 16 -2.98 -5.55 20.02
CA GLU A 16 -1.84 -5.34 20.92
C GLU A 16 -1.77 -3.92 21.50
N LYS A 17 -2.73 -3.04 21.18
CA LYS A 17 -2.78 -1.64 21.61
C LYS A 17 -1.55 -0.83 21.21
N LEU A 18 -0.93 -1.18 20.08
CA LEU A 18 0.21 -0.49 19.49
C LEU A 18 -0.30 0.59 18.53
N LEU A 19 -0.16 1.85 18.95
CA LEU A 19 -0.51 3.00 18.12
C LEU A 19 0.71 3.44 17.32
N MET A 20 0.79 3.02 16.06
CA MET A 20 1.87 3.41 15.15
C MET A 20 1.34 3.85 13.79
N PRO A 21 2.01 4.81 13.13
CA PRO A 21 1.68 5.19 11.76
C PRO A 21 1.92 3.98 10.82
N VAL A 22 0.91 3.63 10.01
CA VAL A 22 1.00 2.58 8.98
C VAL A 22 0.68 3.18 7.60
N LEU A 23 1.55 2.92 6.63
CA LEU A 23 1.30 3.18 5.21
C LEU A 23 0.96 1.87 4.50
N ASN A 24 -0.27 1.74 4.01
CA ASN A 24 -0.68 0.59 3.21
C ASN A 24 -0.52 0.88 1.73
N LEU A 25 0.37 0.13 1.07
CA LEU A 25 0.54 0.14 -0.38
C LEU A 25 -0.07 -1.13 -0.96
N GLY A 26 -0.84 -0.98 -2.04
CA GLY A 26 -1.50 -2.10 -2.68
C GLY A 26 -2.45 -1.64 -3.78
N LEU A 27 -3.15 -2.61 -4.36
CA LEU A 27 -4.09 -2.34 -5.44
C LEU A 27 -5.26 -1.47 -4.96
N PRO A 28 -5.73 -0.53 -5.79
CA PRO A 28 -6.91 0.26 -5.49
C PRO A 28 -8.15 -0.62 -5.53
N ASP A 29 -9.21 -0.17 -4.86
CA ASP A 29 -10.51 -0.86 -4.82
C ASP A 29 -11.32 -0.59 -6.10
N LYS A 30 -10.76 -1.01 -7.23
CA LYS A 30 -11.34 -0.91 -8.58
C LYS A 30 -10.73 -1.98 -9.49
N PHE A 31 -11.43 -2.30 -10.57
CA PHE A 31 -10.86 -3.14 -11.61
C PHE A 31 -9.68 -2.44 -12.30
N ILE A 32 -8.61 -3.19 -12.52
CA ILE A 32 -7.41 -2.75 -13.23
C ILE A 32 -7.50 -3.26 -14.67
N ALA A 33 -7.12 -2.40 -15.63
CA ALA A 33 -7.08 -2.75 -17.03
C ALA A 33 -6.00 -3.81 -17.31
N GLN A 34 -6.12 -4.50 -18.45
CA GLN A 34 -5.11 -5.48 -18.84
C GLN A 34 -3.82 -4.75 -19.27
N GLY A 35 -2.69 -5.28 -18.81
CA GLY A 35 -1.33 -4.83 -19.18
C GLY A 35 -0.33 -5.87 -18.72
N THR A 36 0.94 -5.67 -19.04
CA THR A 36 2.00 -6.48 -18.42
C THR A 36 2.13 -6.12 -16.94
N GLN A 37 2.66 -7.05 -16.14
CA GLN A 37 2.83 -6.80 -14.70
C GLN A 37 3.70 -5.56 -14.42
N GLY A 38 4.73 -5.33 -15.22
CA GLY A 38 5.61 -4.16 -15.08
C GLY A 38 4.88 -2.84 -15.34
N GLU A 39 4.12 -2.76 -16.43
CA GLU A 39 3.32 -1.58 -16.77
C GLU A 39 2.29 -1.28 -15.67
N LEU A 40 1.59 -2.30 -15.19
CA LEU A 40 0.59 -2.14 -14.13
C LEU A 40 1.21 -1.71 -12.80
N HIS A 41 2.38 -2.24 -12.45
CA HIS A 41 3.08 -1.81 -11.24
C HIS A 41 3.57 -0.37 -11.36
N GLU A 42 4.13 0.04 -12.50
CA GLU A 42 4.55 1.41 -12.74
C GLU A 42 3.36 2.38 -12.70
N GLU A 43 2.27 2.07 -13.42
CA GLU A 43 1.05 2.88 -13.46
C GLU A 43 0.43 3.07 -12.07
N LEU A 44 0.46 2.02 -11.24
CA LEU A 44 -0.09 2.04 -9.88
C LEU A 44 0.91 2.54 -8.83
N GLY A 45 2.15 2.86 -9.21
CA GLY A 45 3.21 3.25 -8.27
C GLY A 45 3.61 2.14 -7.29
N LEU A 46 3.42 0.88 -7.69
CA LEU A 46 3.81 -0.33 -6.97
C LEU A 46 5.14 -0.90 -7.47
N ASP A 47 5.82 -0.18 -8.36
CA ASP A 47 7.22 -0.42 -8.70
C ASP A 47 8.16 0.15 -7.61
N ALA A 48 9.46 -0.09 -7.75
CA ALA A 48 10.44 0.34 -6.76
C ALA A 48 10.44 1.88 -6.54
N LYS A 49 10.32 2.65 -7.63
CA LYS A 49 10.33 4.12 -7.57
C LYS A 49 9.04 4.65 -6.93
N GLY A 50 7.89 4.09 -7.29
CA GLY A 50 6.59 4.45 -6.73
C GLY A 50 6.50 4.15 -5.23
N ILE A 51 7.04 3.01 -4.78
CA ILE A 51 7.10 2.65 -3.37
C ILE A 51 8.01 3.62 -2.59
N GLU A 52 9.21 3.90 -3.09
CA GLU A 52 10.14 4.84 -2.46
C GLU A 52 9.53 6.25 -2.32
N LYS A 53 8.88 6.74 -3.37
CA LYS A 53 8.17 8.01 -3.36
C LYS A 53 7.04 8.01 -2.32
N SER A 54 6.25 6.94 -2.27
CA SER A 54 5.13 6.82 -1.32
C SER A 54 5.61 6.84 0.13
N ILE A 55 6.74 6.17 0.42
CA ILE A 55 7.37 6.19 1.75
C ILE A 55 7.87 7.60 2.07
N SER A 56 8.55 8.26 1.12
CA SER A 56 9.08 9.62 1.32
C SER A 56 7.97 10.63 1.59
N ASP A 57 6.89 10.59 0.79
CA ASP A 57 5.71 11.45 0.97
C ASP A 57 4.99 11.19 2.29
N TYR A 58 5.02 9.94 2.78
CA TYR A 58 4.43 9.57 4.06
C TYR A 58 5.23 10.09 5.25
N LEU A 59 6.56 10.01 5.19
CA LEU A 59 7.46 10.48 6.25
C LEU A 59 7.52 12.02 6.33
N ALA A 60 7.20 12.72 5.24
CA ALA A 60 7.19 14.17 5.19
C ALA A 60 5.92 14.81 5.81
N LYS A 61 4.91 14.00 6.15
CA LYS A 61 3.66 14.44 6.81
C LYS A 61 3.76 14.36 8.32
#